data_AF-A0A1D2VJS7-F1
#
_entry.id   AF-A0A1D2VJS7-F1
#
_cell.length_a   1.000
_cell.length_b   1.000
_cell.length_c   1.000
_cell.angle_alpha   90.00
_cell.angle_beta   90.00
_cell.angle_gamma   90.00
#
_symmetry.space_group_name_H-M   'P 1'
#
loop_
_entity.id
_entity.type
_entity.pdbx_description
1 polymer ?
#
loop_
_entity_poly.entity_id
_entity_poly.type
_entity_poly.pdbx_seq_one_letter_code
_entity_poly.pdbx_strand_id
1 'polypeptide(L)'
;TVFARAYDRVTEAAGSVFIFVSTLAIIVMWAILGGVYKAPDNWQIAMQDGSSIQAYISDSLLMRQQQNQSRDLLQLISELRSRGKTYHEVFTKVYNGKLHKMTAEEIAAVEKKVYSEVGDAQVLQSYNWYDQVSNVASKIFGSIYCVTVFWICIFVWVGLGALPHLRFGDKWQLYINTATAVEITLISMFIQNIRKRHILYVHKSIGLVIETDYNIEYKLRTMIGSNKPNKRVSIAPMKVTRGERAIEYYAAIIGTGIGLVISAGVFATWIAIGDRMEWSDDWWLIIGTYTGLVGFIDGFTLRSCYYRCYEHIYEQFKLLEDEDSKLLRYLGVEGTFCTPAPEHRSFNFRVSAIVGRIFSSTKAVGLSVVVVIVLICIASYMKWRTTAQLICNTPTMIIEGFCLLVLLEGHNQNNAQLRVYVHDSLQRKFYLQQYV
;
A
#
# COMPACT_ATOMS: atom_id res chain seq x y z
N THR A 1 21.96 6.77 0.26
CA THR A 1 22.63 6.57 -1.05
C THR A 1 21.91 7.35 -2.13
N VAL A 2 22.60 7.74 -3.21
CA VAL A 2 21.99 8.43 -4.38
C VAL A 2 20.79 7.66 -4.93
N PHE A 3 20.90 6.33 -4.92
CA PHE A 3 19.84 5.40 -5.32
C PHE A 3 18.58 5.50 -4.45
N ALA A 4 18.71 5.59 -3.13
CA ALA A 4 17.56 5.79 -2.23
C ALA A 4 16.86 7.14 -2.48
N ARG A 5 17.63 8.22 -2.72
CA ARG A 5 17.05 9.53 -3.04
C ARG A 5 16.38 9.59 -4.41
N ALA A 6 16.94 8.91 -5.41
CA ALA A 6 16.29 8.77 -6.73
C ALA A 6 14.97 7.99 -6.60
N TYR A 7 14.97 6.96 -5.78
CA TYR A 7 13.82 6.12 -5.48
C TYR A 7 12.69 6.86 -4.76
N ASP A 8 13.03 7.71 -3.78
CA ASP A 8 12.08 8.55 -3.07
C ASP A 8 11.45 9.59 -4.01
N ARG A 9 12.24 10.17 -4.93
CA ARG A 9 11.73 11.10 -5.96
C ARG A 9 10.81 10.42 -6.97
N VAL A 10 11.12 9.20 -7.41
CA VAL A 10 10.26 8.44 -8.33
C VAL A 10 8.94 8.08 -7.63
N THR A 11 9.01 7.68 -6.37
CA THR A 11 7.82 7.44 -5.52
C THR A 11 6.98 8.70 -5.35
N GLU A 12 7.62 9.84 -5.09
CA GLU A 12 6.96 11.14 -4.92
C GLU A 12 6.33 11.63 -6.23
N ALA A 13 6.97 11.34 -7.38
CA ALA A 13 6.45 11.63 -8.70
C ALA A 13 5.26 10.74 -9.09
N ALA A 14 5.26 9.44 -8.75
CA ALA A 14 4.26 8.46 -9.18
C ALA A 14 2.81 8.84 -8.80
N GLY A 15 2.59 9.42 -7.60
CA GLY A 15 1.26 9.88 -7.16
C GLY A 15 0.93 11.34 -7.52
N SER A 16 1.68 11.97 -8.42
CA SER A 16 1.50 13.39 -8.78
C SER A 16 0.42 13.60 -9.85
N VAL A 17 -0.15 14.80 -9.88
CA VAL A 17 -1.08 15.26 -10.93
C VAL A 17 -0.44 15.10 -12.32
N PHE A 18 0.87 15.34 -12.42
CA PHE A 18 1.59 15.20 -13.69
C PHE A 18 1.54 13.77 -14.23
N ILE A 19 1.84 12.76 -13.39
CA ILE A 19 1.80 11.35 -13.80
C ILE A 19 0.37 10.92 -14.15
N PHE A 20 -0.63 11.39 -13.40
CA PHE A 20 -2.04 11.16 -13.73
C PHE A 20 -2.40 11.69 -15.12
N VAL A 21 -2.13 12.98 -15.36
CA VAL A 21 -2.44 13.63 -16.65
C VAL A 21 -1.65 12.98 -17.79
N SER A 22 -0.38 12.63 -17.58
CA SER A 22 0.43 11.99 -18.62
C SER A 22 -0.09 10.60 -18.98
N THR A 23 -0.47 9.79 -17.99
CA THR A 23 -0.97 8.43 -18.24
C THR A 23 -2.36 8.46 -18.85
N LEU A 24 -3.24 9.37 -18.41
CA LEU A 24 -4.53 9.57 -19.05
C LEU A 24 -4.35 10.03 -20.51
N ALA A 25 -3.42 10.94 -20.76
CA ALA A 25 -3.08 11.37 -22.12
C ALA A 25 -2.56 10.21 -22.96
N ILE A 26 -1.69 9.35 -22.41
CA ILE A 26 -1.19 8.14 -23.10
C ILE A 26 -2.34 7.19 -23.43
N ILE A 27 -3.23 6.89 -22.49
CA ILE A 27 -4.37 5.98 -22.71
C ILE A 27 -5.33 6.55 -23.75
N VAL A 28 -5.68 7.84 -23.65
CA VAL A 28 -6.57 8.51 -24.60
C VAL A 28 -5.94 8.58 -25.99
N MET A 29 -4.65 8.94 -26.08
CA MET A 29 -3.91 8.95 -27.33
C MET A 29 -3.85 7.55 -27.94
N TRP A 30 -3.56 6.52 -27.13
CA TRP A 30 -3.55 5.14 -27.57
C TRP A 30 -4.91 4.70 -28.14
N ALA A 31 -6.01 5.08 -27.48
CA ALA A 31 -7.36 4.75 -27.93
C ALA A 31 -7.75 5.48 -29.22
N ILE A 32 -7.45 6.79 -29.32
CA ILE A 32 -7.74 7.60 -30.51
C ILE A 32 -6.95 7.09 -31.71
N LEU A 33 -5.62 6.92 -31.55
CA LEU A 33 -4.77 6.41 -32.63
C LEU A 33 -5.20 4.98 -33.03
N GLY A 34 -5.53 4.13 -32.06
CA GLY A 34 -6.04 2.79 -32.31
C GLY A 34 -7.31 2.78 -33.17
N GLY A 35 -8.27 3.65 -32.84
CA GLY A 35 -9.52 3.79 -33.58
C GLY A 35 -9.36 4.41 -34.97
N VAL A 36 -8.56 5.48 -35.09
CA VAL A 36 -8.33 6.19 -36.36
C VAL A 36 -7.57 5.32 -37.37
N TYR A 37 -6.53 4.62 -36.92
CA TYR A 37 -5.67 3.83 -37.80
C TYR A 37 -6.08 2.37 -37.92
N LYS A 38 -7.19 1.95 -37.28
CA LYS A 38 -7.63 0.53 -37.21
C LYS A 38 -6.47 -0.38 -36.82
N ALA A 39 -5.85 -0.07 -35.69
CA ALA A 39 -4.55 -0.61 -35.35
C ALA A 39 -4.56 -2.16 -35.21
N PRO A 40 -3.42 -2.82 -35.53
CA PRO A 40 -3.35 -4.27 -35.54
C PRO A 40 -3.31 -4.86 -34.12
N ASP A 41 -3.32 -6.19 -34.01
CA ASP A 41 -3.30 -6.89 -32.72
C ASP A 41 -2.07 -6.53 -31.87
N ASN A 42 -0.92 -6.24 -32.49
CA ASN A 42 0.28 -5.74 -31.82
C ASN A 42 0.10 -4.40 -31.07
N TRP A 43 -0.85 -3.56 -31.49
CA TRP A 43 -1.20 -2.32 -30.79
C TRP A 43 -1.84 -2.58 -29.42
N GLN A 44 -2.61 -3.67 -29.32
CA GLN A 44 -3.22 -4.14 -28.09
C GLN A 44 -2.17 -4.82 -27.19
N ILE A 45 -1.29 -5.64 -27.78
CA ILE A 45 -0.18 -6.29 -27.07
C ILE A 45 0.71 -5.23 -26.40
N ALA A 46 1.07 -4.15 -27.10
CA ALA A 46 1.89 -3.08 -26.54
C ALA A 46 1.26 -2.43 -25.29
N MET A 47 -0.06 -2.21 -25.28
CA MET A 47 -0.76 -1.66 -24.12
C MET A 47 -0.81 -2.64 -22.96
N GLN A 48 -1.05 -3.92 -23.25
CA GLN A 48 -1.04 -4.99 -22.27
C GLN A 48 0.34 -5.13 -21.60
N ASP A 49 1.40 -5.19 -22.39
CA ASP A 49 2.78 -5.33 -21.91
C ASP A 49 3.19 -4.10 -21.08
N GLY A 50 2.86 -2.90 -21.57
CA GLY A 50 3.10 -1.65 -20.84
C GLY A 50 2.42 -1.63 -19.47
N SER A 51 1.17 -2.07 -19.40
CA SER A 51 0.43 -2.18 -18.12
C SER A 51 1.05 -3.23 -17.19
N SER A 52 1.43 -4.40 -17.72
CA SER A 52 2.02 -5.49 -16.93
C SER A 52 3.38 -5.09 -16.36
N ILE A 53 4.21 -4.39 -17.16
CA ILE A 53 5.47 -3.80 -16.72
C ILE A 53 5.22 -2.76 -15.62
N GLN A 54 4.23 -1.88 -15.80
CA GLN A 54 3.88 -0.87 -14.80
C GLN A 54 3.44 -1.50 -13.48
N ALA A 55 2.58 -2.52 -13.51
CA ALA A 55 2.12 -3.24 -12.34
C ALA A 55 3.30 -3.92 -11.61
N TYR A 56 4.14 -4.65 -12.36
CA TYR A 56 5.35 -5.30 -11.83
C TYR A 56 6.30 -4.32 -11.13
N ILE A 57 6.60 -3.19 -11.76
CA ILE A 57 7.44 -2.14 -11.15
C ILE A 57 6.74 -1.59 -9.91
N SER A 58 5.44 -1.33 -9.97
CA SER A 58 4.69 -0.77 -8.85
C SER A 58 4.69 -1.71 -7.64
N ASP A 59 4.50 -3.01 -7.82
CA ASP A 59 4.51 -3.99 -6.74
C ASP A 59 5.87 -4.06 -6.06
N SER A 60 6.94 -4.09 -6.85
CA SER A 60 8.31 -4.01 -6.35
C SER A 60 8.53 -2.72 -5.55
N LEU A 61 8.01 -1.60 -6.06
CA LEU A 61 8.17 -0.30 -5.42
C LEU A 61 7.43 -0.24 -4.06
N LEU A 62 6.20 -0.74 -4.06
CA LEU A 62 5.31 -0.79 -2.91
C LEU A 62 5.85 -1.71 -1.82
N MET A 63 6.41 -2.87 -2.19
CA MET A 63 7.02 -3.81 -1.25
C MET A 63 8.11 -3.13 -0.41
N ARG A 64 8.99 -2.39 -1.09
CA ARG A 64 10.08 -1.67 -0.42
C ARG A 64 9.58 -0.51 0.45
N GLN A 65 8.64 0.29 -0.05
CA GLN A 65 8.04 1.38 0.73
C GLN A 65 7.44 0.85 2.02
N GLN A 66 6.69 -0.24 1.93
CA GLN A 66 6.07 -0.90 3.07
C GLN A 66 7.10 -1.42 4.08
N GLN A 67 8.15 -2.10 3.62
CA GLN A 67 9.21 -2.62 4.50
C GLN A 67 9.91 -1.48 5.26
N ASN A 68 10.21 -0.37 4.57
CA ASN A 68 10.82 0.80 5.21
C ASN A 68 9.85 1.45 6.21
N GLN A 69 8.61 1.73 5.80
CA GLN A 69 7.61 2.35 6.66
C GLN A 69 7.35 1.51 7.93
N SER A 70 7.26 0.19 7.79
CA SER A 70 7.07 -0.71 8.93
C SER A 70 8.22 -0.65 9.92
N ARG A 71 9.47 -0.71 9.43
CA ARG A 71 10.66 -0.57 10.27
C ARG A 71 10.70 0.78 10.99
N ASP A 72 10.47 1.86 10.25
CA ASP A 72 10.57 3.21 10.77
C ASP A 72 9.48 3.50 11.82
N LEU A 73 8.26 2.99 11.62
CA LEU A 73 7.18 3.05 12.60
C LEU A 73 7.49 2.25 13.87
N LEU A 74 7.98 1.01 13.73
CA LEU A 74 8.36 0.20 14.89
C LEU A 74 9.50 0.85 15.68
N GLN A 75 10.50 1.41 15.00
CA GLN A 75 11.57 2.16 15.64
C GLN A 75 11.00 3.37 16.40
N LEU A 76 10.16 4.19 15.76
CA LEU A 76 9.50 5.33 16.41
C LEU A 76 8.74 4.88 17.67
N ILE A 77 7.91 3.84 17.58
CA ILE A 77 7.16 3.34 18.73
C ILE A 77 8.12 2.90 19.85
N SER A 78 9.22 2.21 19.52
CA SER A 78 10.21 1.79 20.52
C SER A 78 10.88 2.98 21.23
N GLU A 79 11.19 4.05 20.49
CA GLU A 79 11.76 5.28 21.03
C GLU A 79 10.77 6.02 21.93
N LEU A 80 9.52 6.16 21.49
CA LEU A 80 8.44 6.79 22.27
C LEU A 80 8.16 6.03 23.56
N ARG A 81 8.13 4.70 23.53
CA ARG A 81 7.97 3.86 24.73
C ARG A 81 9.19 3.94 25.65
N SER A 82 10.40 4.01 25.09
CA SER A 82 11.64 4.19 25.83
C SER A 82 11.64 5.49 26.63
N ARG A 83 11.30 6.61 25.99
CA ARG A 83 11.16 7.92 26.64
C ARG A 83 9.95 7.99 27.58
N GLY A 84 8.82 7.39 27.20
CA GLY A 84 7.64 7.29 28.05
C GLY A 84 7.92 6.65 29.42
N LYS A 85 8.80 5.64 29.48
CA LYS A 85 9.27 5.08 30.76
C LYS A 85 10.08 6.09 31.59
N THR A 86 10.94 6.87 30.95
CA THR A 86 11.67 7.97 31.61
C THR A 86 10.68 8.99 32.15
N TYR A 87 9.69 9.42 31.35
CA TYR A 87 8.66 10.35 31.78
C TYR A 87 7.95 9.83 33.02
N HIS A 88 7.51 8.58 33.01
CA HIS A 88 6.80 7.98 34.15
C HIS A 88 7.61 8.03 35.46
N GLU A 89 8.91 7.73 35.40
CA GLU A 89 9.79 7.81 36.57
C GLU A 89 9.95 9.25 37.07
N VAL A 90 10.15 10.18 36.14
CA VAL A 90 10.25 11.60 36.44
C VAL A 90 8.98 12.11 37.09
N PHE A 91 7.82 11.85 36.46
CA PHE A 91 6.52 12.29 36.94
C PHE A 91 6.24 11.75 38.35
N THR A 92 6.54 10.47 38.58
CA THR A 92 6.35 9.84 39.89
C THR A 92 7.26 10.45 40.96
N LYS A 93 8.54 10.71 40.63
CA LYS A 93 9.52 11.25 41.59
C LYS A 93 9.33 12.72 41.91
N VAL A 94 9.10 13.55 40.89
CA VAL A 94 9.05 15.01 41.02
C VAL A 94 7.71 15.47 41.58
N TYR A 95 6.62 14.86 41.11
CA TYR A 95 5.29 15.42 41.37
C TYR A 95 4.50 14.65 42.42
N ASN A 96 4.91 13.44 42.82
CA ASN A 96 4.36 12.68 43.96
C ASN A 96 2.82 12.75 44.12
N GLY A 97 2.08 12.66 43.02
CA GLY A 97 0.61 12.72 42.99
C GLY A 97 -0.02 14.12 43.03
N LYS A 98 0.75 15.20 43.02
CA LYS A 98 0.28 16.61 42.99
C LYS A 98 0.39 17.22 41.59
N LEU A 99 -0.13 16.53 40.57
CA LEU A 99 -0.27 17.17 39.26
C LEU A 99 -1.53 18.04 39.19
N HIS A 100 -1.41 19.24 38.63
CA HIS A 100 -2.58 20.04 38.24
C HIS A 100 -3.34 19.28 37.16
N LYS A 101 -4.62 19.00 37.42
CA LYS A 101 -5.48 18.39 36.42
C LYS A 101 -5.81 19.43 35.36
N MET A 102 -5.71 19.04 34.10
CA MET A 102 -6.07 19.94 33.00
C MET A 102 -7.54 20.31 33.08
N THR A 103 -7.83 21.59 32.86
CA THR A 103 -9.17 22.13 32.70
C THR A 103 -9.75 21.76 31.34
N ALA A 104 -11.08 21.81 31.20
CA ALA A 104 -11.75 21.56 29.91
C ALA A 104 -11.28 22.54 28.80
N GLU A 105 -10.93 23.78 29.18
CA GLU A 105 -10.43 24.79 28.24
C GLU A 105 -9.04 24.45 27.71
N GLU A 106 -8.13 23.98 28.58
CA GLU A 106 -6.80 23.53 28.18
C GLU A 106 -6.85 22.28 27.30
N ILE A 107 -7.77 21.37 27.59
CA ILE A 107 -8.03 20.18 26.77
C ILE A 107 -8.48 20.61 25.37
N ALA A 108 -9.51 21.47 25.29
CA ALA A 108 -10.01 21.99 24.01
C ALA A 108 -8.96 22.79 23.24
N ALA A 109 -8.09 23.53 23.93
CA ALA A 109 -6.99 24.27 23.30
C ALA A 109 -5.96 23.32 22.66
N VAL A 110 -5.63 22.21 23.30
CA VAL A 110 -4.76 21.17 22.73
C VAL A 110 -5.41 20.52 21.52
N GLU A 111 -6.68 20.12 21.61
CA GLU A 111 -7.42 19.52 20.49
C GLU A 111 -7.45 20.47 19.28
N LYS A 112 -7.72 21.76 19.52
CA LYS A 112 -7.67 22.80 18.48
C LYS A 112 -6.26 22.96 17.90
N LYS A 113 -5.21 22.88 18.72
CA LYS A 113 -3.81 22.93 18.26
C LYS A 113 -3.50 21.76 17.33
N VAL A 114 -3.83 20.52 17.72
CA VAL A 114 -3.64 19.34 16.86
C VAL A 114 -4.36 19.53 15.53
N TYR A 115 -5.64 19.92 15.58
CA TYR A 115 -6.43 20.17 14.38
C TYR A 115 -5.81 21.25 13.48
N SER A 116 -5.29 22.34 14.05
CA SER A 116 -4.64 23.40 13.26
C SER A 116 -3.32 22.96 12.60
N GLU A 117 -2.58 22.07 13.26
CA GLU A 117 -1.27 21.61 12.78
C GLU A 117 -1.41 20.52 11.72
N VAL A 118 -2.22 19.49 11.98
CA VAL A 118 -2.30 18.32 11.11
C VAL A 118 -3.65 18.14 10.44
N GLY A 119 -4.71 18.84 10.87
CA GLY A 119 -6.08 18.67 10.38
C GLY A 119 -6.76 17.38 10.85
N ASP A 120 -7.97 17.15 10.36
CA ASP A 120 -8.78 15.98 10.73
C ASP A 120 -8.11 14.66 10.32
N ALA A 121 -7.99 13.72 11.26
CA ALA A 121 -7.44 12.39 11.02
C ALA A 121 -8.42 11.46 10.31
N GLN A 122 -9.72 11.61 10.57
CA GLN A 122 -10.77 10.76 10.01
C GLN A 122 -11.00 11.09 8.53
N VAL A 123 -10.95 12.37 8.18
CA VAL A 123 -11.15 12.83 6.81
C VAL A 123 -9.82 12.93 6.07
N LEU A 124 -9.72 12.25 4.93
CA LEU A 124 -8.55 12.38 4.08
C LEU A 124 -8.51 13.77 3.42
N GLN A 125 -7.46 14.53 3.74
CA GLN A 125 -7.27 15.88 3.21
C GLN A 125 -7.14 15.87 1.68
N SER A 126 -7.70 16.90 1.06
CA SER A 126 -7.69 17.13 -0.39
C SER A 126 -7.21 18.55 -0.63
N TYR A 127 -6.16 18.71 -1.45
CA TYR A 127 -5.50 20.01 -1.66
C TYR A 127 -5.76 20.56 -3.07
N ASN A 128 -6.13 19.70 -4.01
CA ASN A 128 -6.38 20.06 -5.41
C ASN A 128 -7.60 19.31 -5.98
N TRP A 129 -7.98 19.66 -7.21
CA TRP A 129 -9.12 19.03 -7.91
C TRP A 129 -8.89 17.53 -8.17
N TYR A 130 -7.64 17.12 -8.43
CA TYR A 130 -7.30 15.73 -8.69
C TYR A 130 -7.50 14.84 -7.46
N ASP A 131 -7.24 15.37 -6.27
CA ASP A 131 -7.50 14.68 -5.01
C ASP A 131 -9.00 14.43 -4.81
N GLN A 132 -9.85 15.38 -5.20
CA GLN A 132 -11.30 15.23 -5.15
C GLN A 132 -11.79 14.18 -6.15
N VAL A 133 -11.29 14.21 -7.39
CA VAL A 133 -11.59 13.19 -8.40
C VAL A 133 -11.16 11.81 -7.91
N SER A 134 -9.97 11.70 -7.33
CA SER A 134 -9.44 10.44 -6.79
C SER A 134 -10.31 9.90 -5.63
N ASN A 135 -10.84 10.78 -4.77
CA ASN A 135 -11.78 10.37 -3.73
C ASN A 135 -13.08 9.81 -4.29
N VAL A 136 -13.63 10.46 -5.33
CA VAL A 136 -14.87 9.99 -5.98
C VAL A 136 -14.62 8.67 -6.69
N ALA A 137 -13.55 8.60 -7.50
CA ALA A 137 -13.11 7.39 -8.17
C ALA A 137 -12.95 6.25 -7.16
N SER A 138 -12.29 6.49 -6.03
CA SER A 138 -12.09 5.44 -5.03
C SER A 138 -13.38 4.96 -4.36
N LYS A 139 -14.35 5.85 -4.11
CA LYS A 139 -15.67 5.44 -3.60
C LYS A 139 -16.43 4.59 -4.63
N ILE A 140 -16.30 4.90 -5.91
CA ILE A 140 -16.95 4.15 -7.00
C ILE A 140 -16.28 2.78 -7.17
N PHE A 141 -14.97 2.75 -7.39
CA PHE A 141 -14.21 1.53 -7.65
C PHE A 141 -14.15 0.59 -6.45
N GLY A 142 -14.11 1.13 -5.23
CA GLY A 142 -14.15 0.35 -3.99
C GLY A 142 -15.55 -0.16 -3.62
N SER A 143 -16.58 0.21 -4.38
CA SER A 143 -17.95 -0.23 -4.11
C SER A 143 -18.17 -1.68 -4.56
N ILE A 144 -19.03 -2.40 -3.81
CA ILE A 144 -19.45 -3.75 -4.20
C ILE A 144 -20.15 -3.78 -5.57
N TYR A 145 -20.80 -2.68 -5.96
CA TYR A 145 -21.44 -2.56 -7.26
C TYR A 145 -20.42 -2.63 -8.38
N CYS A 146 -19.29 -1.92 -8.25
CA CYS A 146 -18.22 -1.99 -9.25
C CYS A 146 -17.62 -3.39 -9.33
N VAL A 147 -17.37 -4.03 -8.19
CA VAL A 147 -16.90 -5.44 -8.15
C VAL A 147 -17.90 -6.40 -8.79
N THR A 148 -19.20 -6.18 -8.58
CA THR A 148 -20.26 -7.00 -9.18
C THR A 148 -20.31 -6.80 -10.70
N VAL A 149 -20.24 -5.55 -11.17
CA VAL A 149 -20.18 -5.22 -12.61
C VAL A 149 -18.94 -5.82 -13.24
N PHE A 150 -17.78 -5.76 -12.58
CA PHE A 150 -16.55 -6.39 -13.05
C PHE A 150 -16.77 -7.88 -13.33
N TRP A 151 -17.30 -8.64 -12.36
CA TRP A 151 -17.56 -10.07 -12.55
C TRP A 151 -18.64 -10.36 -13.59
N ILE A 152 -19.68 -9.54 -13.69
CA ILE A 152 -20.67 -9.65 -14.77
C ILE A 152 -19.97 -9.49 -16.13
N CYS A 153 -19.10 -8.51 -16.30
CA CYS A 153 -18.33 -8.31 -17.52
C CYS A 153 -17.43 -9.52 -17.84
N ILE A 154 -16.75 -10.09 -16.82
CA ILE A 154 -15.95 -11.32 -17.01
C ILE A 154 -16.83 -12.48 -17.46
N PHE A 155 -17.97 -12.73 -16.82
CA PHE A 155 -18.86 -13.84 -17.21
C PHE A 155 -19.47 -13.65 -18.60
N VAL A 156 -19.85 -12.43 -18.95
CA VAL A 156 -20.31 -12.09 -20.30
C VAL A 156 -19.19 -12.37 -21.31
N TRP A 157 -17.97 -11.91 -21.05
CA TRP A 157 -16.81 -12.19 -21.91
C TRP A 157 -16.56 -13.70 -22.08
N VAL A 158 -16.64 -14.48 -21.00
CA VAL A 158 -16.53 -15.96 -21.08
C VAL A 158 -17.60 -16.53 -22.02
N GLY A 159 -18.86 -16.08 -21.88
CA GLY A 159 -19.96 -16.50 -22.75
C GLY A 159 -19.75 -16.12 -24.23
N LEU A 160 -19.22 -14.93 -24.50
CA LEU A 160 -18.89 -14.47 -25.86
C LEU A 160 -17.82 -15.34 -26.53
N GLY A 161 -16.96 -16.01 -25.76
CA GLY A 161 -15.94 -16.93 -26.28
C GLY A 161 -16.52 -18.11 -27.08
N ALA A 162 -17.75 -18.52 -26.76
CA ALA A 162 -18.45 -19.60 -27.46
C ALA A 162 -18.98 -19.20 -28.86
N LEU A 163 -18.94 -17.91 -29.20
CA LEU A 163 -19.43 -17.44 -30.50
C LEU A 163 -18.58 -18.00 -31.65
N PRO A 164 -19.20 -18.36 -32.81
CA PRO A 164 -18.50 -19.02 -33.91
C PRO A 164 -17.33 -18.24 -34.52
N HIS A 165 -17.29 -16.92 -34.34
CA HIS A 165 -16.24 -16.03 -34.83
C HIS A 165 -15.10 -15.80 -33.83
N LEU A 166 -15.30 -16.11 -32.53
CA LEU A 166 -14.30 -15.93 -31.48
C LEU A 166 -13.66 -17.27 -31.07
N ARG A 167 -14.45 -18.34 -30.92
CA ARG A 167 -14.01 -19.73 -30.66
C ARG A 167 -12.89 -19.88 -29.60
N PHE A 168 -12.95 -19.09 -28.53
CA PHE A 168 -11.91 -19.03 -27.50
C PHE A 168 -10.47 -18.79 -28.05
N GLY A 169 -10.35 -18.18 -29.22
CA GLY A 169 -9.08 -17.91 -29.89
C GLY A 169 -8.35 -16.66 -29.37
N ASP A 170 -7.21 -16.35 -29.98
CA ASP A 170 -6.29 -15.32 -29.50
C ASP A 170 -6.95 -13.94 -29.40
N LYS A 171 -7.77 -13.55 -30.39
CA LYS A 171 -8.49 -12.27 -30.37
C LYS A 171 -9.44 -12.13 -29.18
N TRP A 172 -10.11 -13.21 -28.80
CA TRP A 172 -11.00 -13.23 -27.64
C TRP A 172 -10.24 -13.01 -26.33
N GLN A 173 -9.05 -13.62 -26.18
CA GLN A 173 -8.19 -13.41 -25.01
C GLN A 173 -7.55 -12.02 -25.00
N LEU A 174 -7.10 -11.54 -26.16
CA LEU A 174 -6.46 -10.24 -26.31
C LEU A 174 -7.40 -9.08 -25.92
N TYR A 175 -8.70 -9.17 -26.25
CA TYR A 175 -9.68 -8.16 -25.87
C TYR A 175 -9.80 -8.01 -24.35
N ILE A 176 -9.89 -9.12 -23.61
CA ILE A 176 -10.00 -9.03 -22.15
C ILE A 176 -8.69 -8.62 -21.50
N ASN A 177 -7.55 -9.06 -22.04
CA ASN A 177 -6.24 -8.66 -21.52
C ASN A 177 -6.04 -7.16 -21.67
N THR A 178 -6.40 -6.60 -22.83
CA THR A 178 -6.30 -5.16 -23.06
C THR A 178 -7.27 -4.39 -22.17
N ALA A 179 -8.51 -4.88 -22.01
CA ALA A 179 -9.49 -4.23 -21.13
C ALA A 179 -9.04 -4.21 -19.67
N THR A 180 -8.57 -5.35 -19.15
CA THR A 180 -8.04 -5.46 -17.77
C THR A 180 -6.73 -4.69 -17.58
N ALA A 181 -5.87 -4.61 -18.60
CA ALA A 181 -4.67 -3.76 -18.58
C ALA A 181 -5.02 -2.28 -18.38
N VAL A 182 -5.98 -1.77 -19.16
CA VAL A 182 -6.44 -0.39 -19.06
C VAL A 182 -7.07 -0.14 -17.68
N GLU A 183 -7.90 -1.07 -17.21
CA GLU A 183 -8.51 -1.01 -15.87
C GLU A 183 -7.45 -0.94 -14.76
N ILE A 184 -6.51 -1.90 -14.71
CA ILE A 184 -5.42 -1.95 -13.71
C ILE A 184 -4.65 -0.64 -13.72
N THR A 185 -4.26 -0.17 -14.91
CA THR A 185 -3.50 1.06 -15.08
C THR A 185 -4.26 2.25 -14.49
N LEU A 186 -5.53 2.43 -14.86
CA LEU A 186 -6.36 3.55 -14.39
C LEU A 186 -6.61 3.50 -12.88
N ILE A 187 -6.99 2.34 -12.34
CA ILE A 187 -7.29 2.17 -10.91
C ILE A 187 -6.02 2.42 -10.08
N SER A 188 -4.87 1.91 -10.54
CA SER A 188 -3.60 2.08 -9.84
C SER A 188 -3.23 3.56 -9.63
N MET A 189 -3.58 4.44 -10.57
CA MET A 189 -3.32 5.87 -10.45
C MET A 189 -4.05 6.51 -9.28
N PHE A 190 -5.35 6.20 -9.15
CA PHE A 190 -6.17 6.72 -8.06
C PHE A 190 -5.68 6.18 -6.70
N ILE A 191 -5.32 4.89 -6.65
CA ILE A 191 -4.71 4.27 -5.47
C ILE A 191 -3.44 5.02 -5.07
N GLN A 192 -2.54 5.28 -6.02
CA GLN A 192 -1.26 5.93 -5.74
C GLN A 192 -1.44 7.36 -5.22
N ASN A 193 -2.38 8.15 -5.76
CA ASN A 193 -2.70 9.47 -5.22
C ASN A 193 -3.19 9.40 -3.77
N ILE A 194 -4.14 8.51 -3.50
CA ILE A 194 -4.72 8.36 -2.16
C ILE A 194 -3.65 7.91 -1.16
N ARG A 195 -2.84 6.91 -1.52
CA ARG A 195 -1.70 6.46 -0.70
C ARG A 195 -0.71 7.57 -0.44
N LYS A 196 -0.34 8.36 -1.45
CA LYS A 196 0.57 9.51 -1.28
C LYS A 196 0.02 10.48 -0.24
N ARG A 197 -1.27 10.82 -0.30
CA ARG A 197 -1.92 11.73 0.65
C ARG A 197 -1.96 11.17 2.08
N HIS A 198 -2.23 9.88 2.23
CA HIS A 198 -2.12 9.21 3.52
C HIS A 198 -0.72 9.30 4.12
N ILE A 199 0.31 9.02 3.31
CA ILE A 199 1.71 9.06 3.74
C ILE A 199 2.11 10.49 4.13
N LEU A 200 1.71 11.51 3.36
CA LEU A 200 2.00 12.91 3.68
C LEU A 200 1.43 13.33 5.04
N TYR A 201 0.18 12.98 5.32
CA TYR A 201 -0.43 13.22 6.63
C TYR A 201 0.35 12.53 7.74
N VAL A 202 0.60 11.22 7.60
CA VAL A 202 1.30 10.42 8.61
C VAL A 202 2.71 10.96 8.86
N HIS A 203 3.44 11.33 7.81
CA HIS A 203 4.79 11.87 7.92
C HIS A 203 4.81 13.21 8.65
N LYS A 204 3.88 14.12 8.33
CA LYS A 204 3.74 15.40 9.04
C LYS A 204 3.45 15.18 10.53
N SER A 205 2.49 14.31 10.84
CA SER A 205 2.11 14.02 12.23
C SER A 205 3.25 13.34 13.01
N ILE A 206 3.97 12.40 12.40
CA ILE A 206 5.16 11.77 13.01
C ILE A 206 6.24 12.81 13.31
N GLY A 207 6.52 13.73 12.38
CA GLY A 207 7.51 14.78 12.59
C GLY A 207 7.20 15.61 13.83
N LEU A 208 5.93 16.02 13.98
CA LEU A 208 5.46 16.77 15.15
C LEU A 208 5.48 15.94 16.44
N VAL A 209 5.16 14.64 16.37
CA VAL A 209 5.27 13.73 17.52
C VAL A 209 6.71 13.68 18.01
N ILE A 210 7.67 13.48 17.10
CA ILE A 210 9.09 13.40 17.43
C ILE A 210 9.58 14.72 18.04
N GLU A 211 9.28 15.85 17.41
CA GLU A 211 9.67 17.18 17.90
C GLU A 211 9.10 17.46 19.30
N THR A 212 7.81 17.20 19.49
CA THR A 212 7.13 17.41 20.77
C THR A 212 7.70 16.50 21.85
N ASP A 213 7.94 15.23 21.52
CA ASP A 213 8.52 14.26 22.43
C ASP A 213 9.93 14.64 22.88
N TYR A 214 10.80 15.10 21.96
CA TYR A 214 12.11 15.64 22.33
C TYR A 214 12.02 16.86 23.24
N ASN A 215 11.09 17.77 22.97
CA ASN A 215 10.89 18.97 23.79
C ASN A 215 10.44 18.61 25.22
N ILE A 216 9.52 17.65 25.37
CA ILE A 216 9.11 17.14 26.68
C ILE A 216 10.30 16.52 27.41
N GLU A 217 11.05 15.65 26.73
CA GLU A 217 12.22 15.00 27.32
C GLU A 217 13.26 16.03 27.81
N TYR A 218 13.58 17.00 26.97
CA TYR A 218 14.56 18.04 27.28
C TYR A 218 14.17 18.84 28.54
N LYS A 219 12.91 19.29 28.61
CA LYS A 219 12.43 20.06 29.76
C LYS A 219 12.39 19.21 31.03
N LEU A 220 11.88 17.97 30.98
CA LEU A 220 11.85 17.06 32.13
C LEU A 220 13.26 16.75 32.66
N ARG A 221 14.23 16.52 31.77
CA ARG A 221 15.64 16.30 32.15
C ARG A 221 16.27 17.53 32.78
N THR A 222 15.93 18.71 32.27
CA THR A 222 16.41 19.99 32.82
C THR A 222 15.88 20.21 34.23
N MET A 223 14.60 19.89 34.50
CA MET A 223 14.00 20.00 35.83
C MET A 223 14.67 19.10 36.88
N ILE A 224 15.15 17.91 36.49
CA ILE A 224 15.79 16.96 37.42
C ILE A 224 17.33 17.08 37.40
N GLY A 225 17.91 17.78 36.44
CA GLY A 225 19.37 17.82 36.24
C GLY A 225 19.97 16.45 35.91
N SER A 226 19.22 15.57 35.22
CA SER A 226 19.67 14.22 34.89
C SER A 226 19.97 14.05 33.40
N ASN A 227 21.18 13.61 33.08
CA ASN A 227 21.58 13.24 31.71
C ASN A 227 21.66 11.72 31.47
N LYS A 228 20.99 10.90 32.29
CA LYS A 228 21.02 9.44 32.13
C LYS A 228 20.33 9.02 30.81
N PRO A 229 20.87 8.05 30.07
CA PRO A 229 20.24 7.58 28.84
C PRO A 229 18.88 6.92 29.14
N ASN A 230 17.94 7.00 28.18
CA ASN A 230 16.63 6.36 28.31
C ASN A 230 16.76 4.84 28.40
N LYS A 231 15.79 4.20 29.07
CA LYS A 231 15.74 2.75 29.18
C LYS A 231 15.53 2.13 27.81
N ARG A 232 16.40 1.19 27.42
CA ARG A 232 16.23 0.47 26.16
C ARG A 232 14.92 -0.32 26.17
N VAL A 233 14.11 -0.10 25.14
CA VAL A 233 12.91 -0.89 24.84
C VAL A 233 13.20 -1.62 23.54
N SER A 234 13.03 -2.94 23.55
CA SER A 234 13.14 -3.78 22.35
C SER A 234 11.75 -4.29 22.01
N ILE A 235 11.35 -4.13 20.76
CA ILE A 235 10.18 -4.80 20.20
C ILE A 235 10.64 -6.19 19.77
N ALA A 236 9.93 -7.23 20.22
CA ALA A 236 10.25 -8.60 19.84
C ALA A 236 9.91 -8.81 18.35
N PRO A 237 10.73 -9.55 17.59
CA PRO A 237 10.39 -9.88 16.21
C PRO A 237 9.10 -10.71 16.17
N MET A 238 8.35 -10.57 15.08
CA MET A 238 7.15 -11.38 14.83
C MET A 238 7.51 -12.88 14.89
N LYS A 239 6.63 -13.69 15.50
CA LYS A 239 6.75 -15.15 15.44
C LYS A 239 6.28 -15.60 14.07
N VAL A 240 7.18 -16.21 13.30
CA VAL A 240 6.91 -16.60 11.91
C VAL A 240 7.04 -18.10 11.73
N THR A 241 6.11 -18.70 11.00
CA THR A 241 6.20 -20.07 10.51
C THR A 241 7.25 -20.18 9.39
N ARG A 242 7.59 -21.42 9.00
CA ARG A 242 8.54 -21.65 7.88
C ARG A 242 8.04 -21.08 6.55
N GLY A 243 6.75 -21.20 6.26
CA GLY A 243 6.16 -20.65 5.03
C GLY A 243 6.18 -19.14 5.01
N GLU A 244 5.79 -18.49 6.11
CA GLU A 244 5.88 -17.03 6.25
C GLU A 244 7.31 -16.52 6.13
N ARG A 245 8.29 -17.26 6.68
CA ARG A 245 9.70 -16.92 6.52
C ARG A 245 10.18 -17.00 5.08
N ALA A 246 9.72 -17.99 4.31
CA ALA A 246 10.03 -18.08 2.88
C ALA A 246 9.47 -16.89 2.10
N ILE A 247 8.22 -16.48 2.41
CA ILE A 247 7.58 -15.29 1.84
C ILE A 247 8.39 -14.02 2.18
N GLU A 248 8.85 -13.88 3.43
CA GLU A 248 9.68 -12.74 3.84
C GLU A 248 11.01 -12.68 3.09
N TYR A 249 11.67 -13.82 2.85
CA TYR A 249 12.89 -13.85 2.04
C TYR A 249 12.63 -13.43 0.59
N TYR A 250 11.55 -13.93 -0.02
CA TYR A 250 11.15 -13.54 -1.37
C TYR A 250 10.82 -12.04 -1.44
N ALA A 251 10.02 -11.54 -0.49
CA ALA A 251 9.68 -10.12 -0.36
C ALA A 251 10.92 -9.25 -0.15
N ALA A 252 11.94 -9.72 0.57
CA ALA A 252 13.20 -9.02 0.73
C ALA A 252 14.00 -8.97 -0.59
N ILE A 253 14.00 -10.03 -1.39
CA ILE A 253 14.68 -10.02 -2.70
C ILE A 253 14.05 -8.97 -3.61
N ILE A 254 12.73 -8.96 -3.72
CA ILE A 254 11.98 -8.01 -4.57
C ILE A 254 12.08 -6.58 -4.05
N GLY A 255 11.88 -6.39 -2.74
CA GLY A 255 11.91 -5.07 -2.10
C GLY A 255 13.32 -4.48 -1.96
N THR A 256 14.39 -5.21 -2.30
CA THR A 256 15.77 -4.71 -2.24
C THR A 256 16.31 -4.34 -3.62
N GLY A 257 17.54 -3.83 -3.68
CA GLY A 257 18.21 -3.53 -4.95
C GLY A 257 18.44 -4.78 -5.81
N ILE A 258 18.36 -6.00 -5.23
CA ILE A 258 18.55 -7.26 -5.95
C ILE A 258 17.43 -7.46 -6.97
N GLY A 259 16.17 -7.29 -6.58
CA GLY A 259 15.03 -7.40 -7.49
C GLY A 259 15.14 -6.44 -8.68
N LEU A 260 15.62 -5.22 -8.45
CA LEU A 260 15.85 -4.25 -9.52
C LEU A 260 16.97 -4.68 -10.48
N VAL A 261 18.07 -5.25 -9.97
CA VAL A 261 19.15 -5.77 -10.81
C VAL A 261 18.65 -6.96 -11.66
N ILE A 262 17.86 -7.86 -11.07
CA ILE A 262 17.22 -8.96 -11.79
C ILE A 262 16.32 -8.41 -12.90
N SER A 263 15.46 -7.45 -12.56
CA SER A 263 14.55 -6.79 -13.52
C SER A 263 15.33 -6.16 -14.67
N ALA A 264 16.35 -5.37 -14.37
CA ALA A 264 17.19 -4.72 -15.38
C ALA A 264 17.88 -5.75 -16.28
N GLY A 265 18.36 -6.86 -15.72
CA GLY A 265 18.93 -7.98 -16.48
C GLY A 265 17.93 -8.62 -17.43
N VAL A 266 16.69 -8.85 -16.98
CA VAL A 266 15.61 -9.40 -17.81
C VAL A 266 15.27 -8.46 -18.96
N PHE A 267 15.06 -7.17 -18.69
CA PHE A 267 14.77 -6.17 -19.74
C PHE A 267 15.93 -6.02 -20.72
N ALA A 268 17.18 -5.97 -20.25
CA ALA A 268 18.35 -5.90 -21.12
C ALA A 268 18.45 -7.14 -22.03
N THR A 269 18.18 -8.32 -21.49
CA THR A 269 18.16 -9.57 -22.26
C THR A 269 17.03 -9.58 -23.29
N TRP A 270 15.84 -9.13 -22.90
CA TRP A 270 14.69 -9.02 -23.80
C TRP A 270 14.96 -8.05 -24.98
N ILE A 271 15.61 -6.92 -24.73
CA ILE A 271 16.01 -6.00 -25.80
C ILE A 271 17.10 -6.63 -26.69
N ALA A 272 18.11 -7.26 -26.08
CA ALA A 272 19.27 -7.81 -26.80
C ALA A 272 18.91 -8.97 -27.74
N ILE A 273 17.89 -9.75 -27.40
CA ILE A 273 17.44 -10.89 -28.21
C ILE A 273 16.35 -10.47 -29.21
N GLY A 274 15.70 -9.32 -29.03
CA GLY A 274 14.56 -8.89 -29.86
C GLY A 274 14.86 -8.76 -31.34
N ASP A 275 16.04 -8.26 -31.71
CA ASP A 275 16.47 -8.19 -33.12
C ASP A 275 16.55 -9.58 -33.77
N ARG A 276 17.06 -10.59 -33.05
CA ARG A 276 17.14 -11.97 -33.54
C ARG A 276 15.77 -12.66 -33.66
N MET A 277 14.80 -12.19 -32.88
CA MET A 277 13.43 -12.71 -32.89
C MET A 277 12.51 -11.88 -33.80
N GLU A 278 13.09 -10.96 -34.58
CA GLU A 278 12.42 -10.06 -35.53
C GLU A 278 11.29 -9.24 -34.91
N TRP A 279 11.31 -9.06 -33.59
CA TRP A 279 10.22 -8.42 -32.85
C TRP A 279 8.84 -9.00 -33.18
N SER A 280 8.76 -10.32 -33.34
CA SER A 280 7.49 -11.03 -33.55
C SER A 280 6.53 -10.87 -32.37
N ASP A 281 5.22 -11.09 -32.59
CA ASP A 281 4.20 -11.00 -31.54
C ASP A 281 4.53 -11.94 -30.37
N ASP A 282 5.03 -13.15 -30.65
CA ASP A 282 5.47 -14.10 -29.63
C ASP A 282 6.65 -13.56 -28.78
N TRP A 283 7.53 -12.74 -29.36
CA TRP A 283 8.63 -12.11 -28.63
C TRP A 283 8.22 -10.87 -27.86
N TRP A 284 7.30 -10.06 -28.40
CA TRP A 284 6.73 -8.94 -27.66
C TRP A 284 6.01 -9.44 -26.41
N LEU A 285 5.12 -10.42 -26.57
CA LEU A 285 4.25 -10.89 -25.49
C LEU A 285 5.01 -11.56 -24.34
N ILE A 286 6.25 -12.02 -24.57
CA ILE A 286 7.05 -12.74 -23.56
C ILE A 286 7.35 -11.86 -22.35
N ILE A 287 7.56 -10.55 -22.56
CA ILE A 287 7.85 -9.63 -21.46
C ILE A 287 6.60 -9.37 -20.62
N GLY A 288 5.44 -9.23 -21.28
CA GLY A 288 4.14 -9.17 -20.61
C GLY A 288 3.86 -10.44 -19.82
N THR A 289 4.17 -11.62 -20.37
CA THR A 289 4.00 -12.88 -19.66
C THR A 289 4.92 -13.04 -18.47
N TYR A 290 6.21 -12.71 -18.62
CA TYR A 290 7.12 -12.69 -17.48
C TYR A 290 6.63 -11.74 -16.39
N THR A 291 6.36 -10.48 -16.73
CA THR A 291 5.95 -9.46 -15.75
C THR A 291 4.60 -9.76 -15.12
N GLY A 292 3.64 -10.30 -15.88
CA GLY A 292 2.32 -10.72 -15.38
C GLY A 292 2.40 -11.91 -14.43
N LEU A 293 3.19 -12.94 -14.74
CA LEU A 293 3.36 -14.12 -13.87
C LEU A 293 4.11 -13.77 -12.58
N VAL A 294 5.18 -12.99 -12.66
CA VAL A 294 5.93 -12.56 -11.48
C VAL A 294 5.09 -11.58 -10.66
N GLY A 295 4.50 -10.57 -11.30
CA GLY A 295 3.60 -9.61 -10.65
C GLY A 295 2.43 -10.29 -9.94
N PHE A 296 1.88 -11.38 -10.50
CA PHE A 296 0.87 -12.17 -9.83
C PHE A 296 1.35 -12.75 -8.49
N ILE A 297 2.57 -13.29 -8.41
CA ILE A 297 3.13 -13.78 -7.14
C ILE A 297 3.42 -12.60 -6.20
N ASP A 298 3.93 -11.50 -6.74
CA ASP A 298 4.32 -10.31 -5.99
C ASP A 298 3.10 -9.67 -5.32
N GLY A 299 1.98 -9.55 -6.02
CA GLY A 299 0.74 -9.02 -5.48
C GLY A 299 0.25 -9.80 -4.24
N PHE A 300 0.27 -11.13 -4.28
CA PHE A 300 -0.09 -11.97 -3.11
C PHE A 300 0.94 -11.86 -1.99
N THR A 301 2.23 -11.87 -2.32
CA THR A 301 3.33 -11.70 -1.36
C THR A 301 3.22 -10.35 -0.64
N LEU A 302 2.95 -9.28 -1.39
CA LEU A 302 2.81 -7.92 -0.90
C LEU A 302 1.65 -7.84 0.10
N ARG A 303 0.48 -8.36 -0.26
CA ARG A 303 -0.70 -8.39 0.60
C ARG A 303 -0.46 -9.18 1.88
N SER A 304 0.22 -10.34 1.78
CA SER A 304 0.55 -11.16 2.94
C SER A 304 1.50 -10.45 3.90
N CYS A 305 2.56 -9.85 3.37
CA CYS A 305 3.49 -9.05 4.17
C CYS A 305 2.78 -7.83 4.78
N TYR A 306 1.92 -7.15 4.01
CA TYR A 306 1.22 -5.95 4.45
C TYR A 306 0.34 -6.23 5.65
N TYR A 307 -0.49 -7.28 5.55
CA TYR A 307 -1.40 -7.68 6.62
C TYR A 307 -0.64 -7.95 7.93
N ARG A 308 0.43 -8.74 7.87
CA ARG A 308 1.23 -9.13 9.04
C ARG A 308 1.99 -7.95 9.66
N CYS A 309 2.63 -7.12 8.83
CA CYS A 309 3.34 -5.93 9.31
C CYS A 309 2.39 -4.94 10.00
N TYR A 310 1.22 -4.67 9.41
CA TYR A 310 0.24 -3.75 9.98
C TYR A 310 -0.34 -4.28 11.30
N GLU A 311 -0.72 -5.55 11.36
CA GLU A 311 -1.21 -6.19 12.58
C GLU A 311 -0.21 -6.03 13.73
N HIS A 312 1.08 -6.31 13.47
CA HIS A 312 2.13 -6.12 14.45
C HIS A 312 2.32 -4.67 14.88
N ILE A 313 2.28 -3.72 13.94
CA ILE A 313 2.38 -2.28 14.24
C ILE A 313 1.21 -1.82 15.12
N TYR A 314 -0.02 -2.28 14.82
CA TYR A 314 -1.20 -1.94 15.62
C TYR A 314 -1.10 -2.45 17.05
N GLU A 315 -0.61 -3.69 17.25
CA GLU A 315 -0.34 -4.21 18.59
C GLU A 315 0.65 -3.31 19.36
N GLN A 316 1.71 -2.84 18.69
CA GLN A 316 2.69 -1.95 19.32
C GLN A 316 2.13 -0.55 19.61
N PHE A 317 1.27 0.00 18.74
CA PHE A 317 0.58 1.25 19.01
C PHE A 317 -0.36 1.14 20.21
N LYS A 318 -1.09 0.02 20.34
CA LYS A 318 -1.97 -0.21 21.48
C LYS A 318 -1.18 -0.29 22.80
N LEU A 319 -0.02 -0.95 22.79
CA LEU A 319 0.87 -0.96 23.96
C LEU A 319 1.41 0.44 24.31
N LEU A 320 1.74 1.25 23.30
CA LEU A 320 2.15 2.65 23.51
C LEU A 320 1.00 3.48 24.08
N GLU A 321 -0.22 3.32 23.57
CA GLU A 321 -1.42 3.98 24.07
C GLU A 321 -1.70 3.62 25.53
N ASP A 322 -1.59 2.34 25.91
CA ASP A 322 -1.75 1.89 27.30
C ASP A 322 -0.68 2.49 28.23
N GLU A 323 0.55 2.68 27.74
CA GLU A 323 1.64 3.31 28.49
C GLU A 323 1.44 4.83 28.63
N ASP A 324 1.10 5.54 27.56
CA ASP A 324 0.82 6.98 27.59
C ASP A 324 -0.43 7.29 28.42
N SER A 325 -1.47 6.45 28.36
CA SER A 325 -2.71 6.62 29.14
C SER A 325 -2.45 6.62 30.66
N LYS A 326 -1.46 5.85 31.13
CA LYS A 326 -1.05 5.88 32.55
C LYS A 326 -0.45 7.23 32.94
N LEU A 327 0.27 7.88 32.03
CA LEU A 327 0.80 9.23 32.26
C LEU A 327 -0.32 10.27 32.27
N LEU A 328 -1.27 10.17 31.34
CA LEU A 328 -2.38 11.12 31.21
C LEU A 328 -3.36 11.06 32.38
N ARG A 329 -3.49 9.90 33.05
CA ARG A 329 -4.28 9.80 34.30
C ARG A 329 -3.78 10.75 35.39
N TYR A 330 -2.48 11.04 35.45
CA TYR A 330 -1.97 12.04 36.39
C TYR A 330 -2.45 13.46 36.06
N LEU A 331 -2.73 13.74 34.78
CA LEU A 331 -3.26 15.02 34.30
C LEU A 331 -4.79 15.12 34.42
N GLY A 332 -5.48 14.08 34.91
CA GLY A 332 -6.94 14.04 34.95
C GLY A 332 -7.59 13.99 33.55
N VAL A 333 -6.82 13.66 32.52
CA VAL A 333 -7.34 13.50 31.15
C VAL A 333 -7.78 12.04 30.99
N GLU A 334 -9.08 11.80 31.17
CA GLU A 334 -9.75 10.56 30.78
C GLU A 334 -10.26 10.76 29.34
N GLY A 335 -9.50 10.25 28.37
CA GLY A 335 -9.47 10.84 27.02
C GLY A 335 -10.69 10.64 26.13
N THR A 336 -11.05 11.72 25.43
CA THR A 336 -11.74 11.75 24.14
C THR A 336 -10.72 11.55 23.03
N PHE A 337 -10.28 10.30 22.83
CA PHE A 337 -9.44 9.96 21.68
C PHE A 337 -10.31 9.72 20.45
N CYS A 338 -9.77 9.94 19.26
CA CYS A 338 -10.46 9.57 18.04
C CYS A 338 -10.68 8.06 18.07
N THR A 339 -11.91 7.64 18.38
CA THR A 339 -12.27 6.25 18.12
C THR A 339 -12.16 6.05 16.61
N PRO A 340 -11.48 4.98 16.13
CA PRO A 340 -11.60 4.58 14.75
C PRO A 340 -13.08 4.55 14.42
N ALA A 341 -13.48 5.21 13.32
CA ALA A 341 -14.88 5.35 12.97
C ALA A 341 -15.60 3.99 13.11
N PRO A 342 -16.82 3.92 13.66
CA PRO A 342 -17.50 2.65 13.92
C PRO A 342 -17.69 1.85 12.61
N GLU A 343 -16.82 0.86 12.40
CA GLU A 343 -16.55 0.23 11.09
C GLU A 343 -17.44 -0.99 10.76
N HIS A 344 -18.28 -1.48 11.68
CA HIS A 344 -18.72 -2.89 11.62
C HIS A 344 -20.00 -3.21 10.84
N ARG A 345 -20.59 -2.27 10.09
CA ARG A 345 -21.95 -2.48 9.54
C ARG A 345 -22.09 -2.50 8.02
N SER A 346 -21.18 -1.94 7.23
CA SER A 346 -21.38 -1.96 5.76
C SER A 346 -21.09 -3.36 5.20
N PHE A 347 -21.94 -3.80 4.27
CA PHE A 347 -21.74 -5.09 3.59
C PHE A 347 -20.41 -5.10 2.81
N ASN A 348 -20.08 -3.99 2.15
CA ASN A 348 -18.83 -3.81 1.39
C ASN A 348 -17.59 -4.04 2.27
N PHE A 349 -17.62 -3.54 3.52
CA PHE A 349 -16.54 -3.76 4.48
C PHE A 349 -16.34 -5.25 4.76
N ARG A 350 -17.42 -5.98 5.04
CA ARG A 350 -17.32 -7.41 5.37
C ARG A 350 -16.76 -8.21 4.21
N VAL A 351 -17.20 -7.91 2.99
CA VAL A 351 -16.68 -8.56 1.79
C VAL A 351 -15.20 -8.23 1.59
N SER A 352 -14.81 -6.95 1.63
CA SER A 352 -13.41 -6.54 1.46
C SER A 352 -12.50 -7.13 2.54
N ALA A 353 -12.94 -7.19 3.80
CA ALA A 353 -12.17 -7.78 4.90
C ALA A 353 -12.00 -9.30 4.75
N ILE A 354 -13.04 -10.02 4.32
CA ILE A 354 -12.97 -11.48 4.08
C ILE A 354 -12.03 -11.76 2.91
N VAL A 355 -12.22 -11.08 1.78
CA VAL A 355 -11.37 -11.24 0.59
C VAL A 355 -9.93 -10.88 0.94
N GLY A 356 -9.71 -9.74 1.60
CA GLY A 356 -8.39 -9.32 2.08
C GLY A 356 -7.71 -10.39 2.91
N ARG A 357 -8.41 -11.01 3.87
CA ARG A 357 -7.86 -12.08 4.71
C ARG A 357 -7.54 -13.36 3.93
N ILE A 358 -8.35 -13.71 2.93
CA ILE A 358 -8.10 -14.88 2.08
C ILE A 358 -6.82 -14.66 1.26
N PHE A 359 -6.75 -13.53 0.55
CA PHE A 359 -5.66 -13.22 -0.38
C PHE A 359 -4.35 -12.81 0.31
N SER A 360 -4.39 -12.40 1.58
CA SER A 360 -3.18 -12.15 2.40
C SER A 360 -2.66 -13.39 3.13
N SER A 361 -3.36 -14.54 3.05
CA SER A 361 -2.94 -15.74 3.76
C SER A 361 -1.70 -16.39 3.14
N THR A 362 -0.86 -17.01 3.97
CA THR A 362 0.31 -17.80 3.51
C THR A 362 -0.07 -18.89 2.50
N LYS A 363 -1.27 -19.48 2.66
CA LYS A 363 -1.80 -20.50 1.75
C LYS A 363 -2.12 -19.92 0.37
N ALA A 364 -2.65 -18.70 0.31
CA ALA A 364 -2.94 -18.03 -0.95
C ALA A 364 -1.66 -17.69 -1.73
N VAL A 365 -0.58 -17.28 -1.05
CA VAL A 365 0.74 -17.10 -1.68
C VAL A 365 1.29 -18.43 -2.19
N GLY A 366 1.17 -19.50 -1.41
CA GLY A 366 1.56 -20.85 -1.87
C GLY A 366 0.76 -21.29 -3.11
N LEU A 367 -0.54 -21.02 -3.12
CA LEU A 367 -1.42 -21.32 -4.25
C LEU A 367 -1.06 -20.50 -5.49
N SER A 368 -0.70 -19.22 -5.35
CA SER A 368 -0.30 -18.39 -6.49
C SER A 368 0.96 -18.93 -7.17
N VAL A 369 1.94 -19.40 -6.39
CA VAL A 369 3.14 -20.07 -6.93
C VAL A 369 2.77 -21.35 -7.68
N VAL A 370 1.88 -22.19 -7.13
CA VAL A 370 1.41 -23.41 -7.79
C VAL A 370 0.71 -23.08 -9.11
N VAL A 371 -0.15 -22.06 -9.12
CA VAL A 371 -0.84 -21.60 -10.35
C VAL A 371 0.17 -21.16 -11.40
N VAL A 372 1.18 -20.37 -11.04
CA VAL A 372 2.23 -19.96 -12.00
C VAL A 372 3.01 -21.15 -12.56
N ILE A 373 3.37 -22.13 -11.72
CA ILE A 373 4.05 -23.35 -12.19
C ILE A 373 3.17 -24.10 -13.20
N VAL A 374 1.88 -24.27 -12.91
CA VAL A 374 0.93 -24.92 -13.82
C VAL A 374 0.83 -24.15 -15.14
N LEU A 375 0.72 -22.83 -15.10
CA LEU A 375 0.68 -21.98 -16.30
C LEU A 375 1.96 -22.11 -17.13
N ILE A 376 3.14 -22.11 -16.51
CA ILE A 376 4.43 -22.33 -17.19
C ILE A 376 4.50 -23.72 -17.84
N CYS A 377 4.01 -24.77 -17.17
CA CYS A 377 3.95 -26.11 -17.74
C CYS A 377 3.04 -26.16 -18.97
N ILE A 378 1.85 -25.56 -18.90
CA ILE A 378 0.91 -25.46 -20.02
C ILE A 378 1.54 -24.67 -21.17
N ALA A 379 2.18 -23.53 -20.87
CA ALA A 379 2.81 -22.70 -21.88
C ALA A 379 3.97 -23.40 -22.59
N SER A 380 4.78 -24.13 -21.83
CA SER A 380 5.89 -24.93 -22.35
C SER A 380 5.39 -26.07 -23.24
N TYR A 381 4.30 -26.74 -22.86
CA TYR A 381 3.64 -27.76 -23.69
C TYR A 381 3.15 -27.18 -25.01
N MET A 382 2.57 -25.98 -24.97
CA MET A 382 2.10 -25.24 -26.15
C MET A 382 3.21 -24.49 -26.91
N LYS A 383 4.48 -24.72 -26.55
CA LYS A 383 5.68 -24.13 -27.19
C LYS A 383 5.70 -22.60 -27.20
N TRP A 384 5.17 -21.96 -26.16
CA TRP A 384 5.22 -20.51 -25.97
C TRP A 384 4.63 -19.68 -27.14
N ARG A 385 3.68 -20.25 -27.90
CA ARG A 385 2.92 -19.51 -28.92
C ARG A 385 2.05 -18.43 -28.28
N THR A 386 1.57 -17.47 -29.07
CA THR A 386 0.67 -16.39 -28.65
C THR A 386 -0.46 -16.88 -27.74
N THR A 387 -1.20 -17.93 -28.13
CA THR A 387 -2.28 -18.51 -27.31
C THR A 387 -1.81 -18.95 -25.92
N ALA A 388 -0.62 -19.56 -25.84
CA ALA A 388 -0.05 -20.11 -24.62
C ALA A 388 0.33 -18.99 -23.63
N GLN A 389 0.88 -17.90 -24.17
CA GLN A 389 1.26 -16.71 -23.41
C GLN A 389 0.02 -15.92 -22.97
N LEU A 390 -1.01 -15.81 -23.82
CA LEU A 390 -2.30 -15.21 -23.44
C LEU A 390 -3.00 -16.02 -22.33
N ILE A 391 -2.94 -17.35 -22.36
CA ILE A 391 -3.45 -18.21 -21.26
C ILE A 391 -2.72 -17.95 -19.94
N CYS A 392 -1.44 -17.57 -19.97
CA CYS A 392 -0.71 -17.18 -18.76
C CYS A 392 -1.18 -15.82 -18.24
N ASN A 393 -1.46 -14.88 -19.15
CA ASN A 393 -1.70 -13.48 -18.80
C ASN A 393 -3.16 -13.23 -18.40
N THR A 394 -4.12 -13.83 -19.10
CA THR A 394 -5.54 -13.55 -18.89
C THR A 394 -6.01 -13.84 -17.46
N PRO A 395 -5.75 -15.03 -16.88
CA PRO A 395 -6.19 -15.33 -15.53
C PRO A 395 -5.49 -14.46 -14.48
N THR A 396 -4.19 -14.19 -14.65
CA THR A 396 -3.42 -13.40 -13.69
C THR A 396 -3.85 -11.95 -13.68
N MET A 397 -4.07 -11.34 -14.85
CA MET A 397 -4.55 -9.96 -14.97
C MET A 397 -5.99 -9.79 -14.45
N ILE A 398 -6.90 -10.73 -14.74
CA ILE A 398 -8.27 -10.68 -14.19
C ILE A 398 -8.24 -10.72 -12.67
N ILE A 399 -7.46 -11.64 -12.08
CA ILE A 399 -7.37 -11.76 -10.62
C ILE A 399 -6.73 -10.51 -10.02
N GLU A 400 -5.70 -9.95 -10.65
CA GLU A 400 -5.04 -8.74 -10.16
C GLU A 400 -5.95 -7.51 -10.23
N GLY A 401 -6.68 -7.30 -11.34
CA GLY A 401 -7.70 -6.25 -11.47
C GLY A 401 -8.79 -6.37 -10.42
N PHE A 402 -9.32 -7.57 -10.21
CA PHE A 402 -10.26 -7.86 -9.12
C PHE A 402 -9.67 -7.53 -7.74
N CYS A 403 -8.43 -7.93 -7.48
CA CYS A 403 -7.77 -7.66 -6.22
C CYS A 403 -7.59 -6.16 -5.99
N LEU A 404 -7.20 -5.39 -7.01
CA LEU A 404 -7.06 -3.94 -6.91
C LEU A 404 -8.39 -3.26 -6.56
N LEU A 405 -9.50 -3.67 -7.19
CA LEU A 405 -10.84 -3.16 -6.88
C LEU A 405 -11.25 -3.43 -5.42
N VAL A 406 -11.14 -4.69 -4.97
CA VAL A 406 -11.59 -5.09 -3.63
C VAL A 406 -10.69 -4.54 -2.53
N LEU A 407 -9.38 -4.46 -2.76
CA LEU A 407 -8.40 -4.04 -1.78
C LEU A 407 -8.21 -2.53 -1.70
N LEU A 408 -8.75 -1.76 -2.65
CA LEU A 408 -8.82 -0.31 -2.56
C LEU A 408 -9.49 0.13 -1.25
N GLU A 409 -10.64 -0.48 -0.94
CA GLU A 409 -11.41 -0.18 0.26
C GLU A 409 -10.65 -0.60 1.53
N GLY A 410 -10.09 -1.81 1.55
CA GLY A 410 -9.28 -2.29 2.68
C GLY A 410 -8.01 -1.47 2.93
N HIS A 411 -7.33 -1.00 1.88
CA HIS A 411 -6.17 -0.11 2.03
C HIS A 411 -6.56 1.26 2.57
N ASN A 412 -7.65 1.85 2.08
CA ASN A 412 -8.14 3.13 2.58
C ASN A 412 -8.44 3.08 4.07
N GLN A 413 -9.04 1.98 4.53
CA GLN A 413 -9.37 1.75 5.94
C GLN A 413 -8.12 1.59 6.80
N ASN A 414 -7.21 0.70 6.44
CA ASN A 414 -5.96 0.50 7.18
C ASN A 414 -5.15 1.82 7.29
N ASN A 415 -5.10 2.60 6.21
CA ASN A 415 -4.45 3.91 6.24
C ASN A 415 -5.25 4.96 7.04
N ALA A 416 -6.58 4.87 7.11
CA ALA A 416 -7.40 5.68 8.01
C ALA A 416 -7.13 5.39 9.48
N GLN A 417 -7.11 4.12 9.85
CA GLN A 417 -6.76 3.70 11.20
C GLN A 417 -5.35 4.19 11.58
N LEU A 418 -4.35 4.03 10.69
CA LEU A 418 -2.99 4.51 10.97
C LEU A 418 -2.95 6.04 11.18
N ARG A 419 -3.68 6.84 10.40
CA ARG A 419 -3.76 8.30 10.63
C ARG A 419 -4.32 8.62 12.00
N VAL A 420 -5.39 7.93 12.41
CA VAL A 420 -6.01 8.09 13.73
C VAL A 420 -5.02 7.77 14.85
N TYR A 421 -4.32 6.63 14.79
CA TYR A 421 -3.34 6.28 15.83
C TYR A 421 -2.21 7.30 15.97
N VAL A 422 -1.66 7.79 14.85
CA VAL A 422 -0.58 8.77 14.86
C VAL A 422 -1.10 10.14 15.34
N HIS A 423 -2.29 10.55 14.90
CA HIS A 423 -2.95 11.76 15.38
C HIS A 423 -3.16 11.72 16.89
N ASP A 424 -3.71 10.63 17.41
CA ASP A 424 -3.95 10.50 18.84
C ASP A 424 -2.64 10.43 19.62
N SER A 425 -1.60 9.82 19.05
CA SER A 425 -0.25 9.88 19.63
C SER A 425 0.24 11.33 19.74
N LEU A 426 0.04 12.16 18.71
CA LEU A 426 0.39 13.58 18.75
C LEU A 426 -0.40 14.33 19.83
N GLN A 427 -1.72 14.11 19.88
CA GLN A 427 -2.59 14.73 20.88
C GLN A 427 -2.15 14.38 22.31
N ARG A 428 -1.82 13.10 22.57
CA ARG A 428 -1.27 12.65 23.86
C ARG A 428 0.04 13.36 24.20
N LYS A 429 0.94 13.56 23.23
CA LYS A 429 2.19 14.31 23.48
C LYS A 429 1.93 15.79 23.76
N PHE A 430 1.01 16.45 23.07
CA PHE A 430 0.68 17.84 23.40
C PHE A 430 0.03 18.01 24.77
N TYR A 431 -0.79 17.06 25.23
CA TYR A 431 -1.26 17.08 26.62
C TYR A 431 -0.11 17.03 27.62
N LEU A 432 0.86 16.12 27.41
CA LEU A 432 2.05 16.05 28.26
C LEU A 432 2.90 17.33 28.18
N GLN A 433 3.00 17.95 27.00
CA GLN A 433 3.78 19.16 26.79
C GLN A 433 3.20 20.39 27.51
N GLN A 434 1.88 20.50 27.65
CA GLN A 434 1.27 21.63 28.39
C GLN A 434 1.71 21.64 29.87
N TYR A 435 2.06 20.48 30.40
CA TYR A 435 2.40 20.33 31.81
C TYR A 435 3.89 20.56 32.13
N VAL A 436 4.76 20.45 31.11
CA VAL A 436 6.22 20.51 31.24
C VAL A 436 6.73 21.78 30.57
#